data_AF-A0A1Y3C743-F1
#
_entry.id   AF-A0A1Y3C743-F1
#
_cell.length_a   1.000
_cell.length_b   1.000
_cell.length_c   1.000
_cell.angle_alpha   90.00
_cell.angle_beta   90.00
_cell.angle_gamma   90.00
#
_symmetry.space_group_name_H-M   'P 1'
#
loop_
_entity.id
_entity.type
_entity.pdbx_description
1 polymer ?
#
loop_
_entity_poly.entity_id
_entity_poly.type
_entity_poly.pdbx_seq_one_letter_code
_entity_poly.pdbx_strand_id
1 'polypeptide(L)' 'MMNLLTQWQAAELLASHLKGNAKKWYGFLTKNSRHHANQSNGYKITTHVVNGKLAYTEAALLEFVRVTLTPHKEIIK' A
#
# COMPACT_ATOMS: atom_id res chain seq x y z
N MET A 1 -17.61 -11.41 -6.53
CA MET A 1 -17.50 -9.94 -6.40
C MET A 1 -16.16 -9.65 -5.74
N MET A 2 -15.37 -8.72 -6.28
CA MET A 2 -14.10 -8.32 -5.65
C MET A 2 -14.43 -7.37 -4.48
N ASN A 3 -14.15 -7.76 -3.23
CA ASN A 3 -14.35 -6.87 -2.08
C ASN A 3 -13.28 -5.78 -2.10
N LEU A 4 -13.70 -4.54 -2.36
CA LEU A 4 -12.83 -3.38 -2.39
C LEU A 4 -12.88 -2.66 -1.05
N LEU A 5 -11.72 -2.51 -0.44
CA LEU A 5 -11.50 -1.72 0.76
C LEU A 5 -11.37 -0.25 0.37
N THR A 6 -12.04 0.61 1.13
CA THR A 6 -11.79 2.05 1.04
C THR A 6 -10.35 2.35 1.42
N GLN A 7 -9.86 3.51 1.01
CA GLN A 7 -8.51 3.96 1.34
C GLN A 7 -8.26 4.02 2.87
N TRP A 8 -9.27 4.27 3.70
CA TRP A 8 -9.14 4.23 5.16
C TRP A 8 -9.01 2.80 5.68
N GLN A 9 -9.88 1.89 5.25
CA GLN A 9 -9.79 0.46 5.63
C GLN A 9 -8.47 -0.15 5.17
N ALA A 10 -7.99 0.21 3.98
CA ALA A 10 -6.68 -0.19 3.49
C ALA A 10 -5.56 0.31 4.41
N ALA A 11 -5.66 1.54 4.92
CA ALA A 11 -4.69 2.10 5.85
C ALA A 11 -4.71 1.42 7.22
N GLU A 12 -5.88 1.03 7.72
CA GLU A 12 -6.04 0.26 8.95
C GLU A 12 -5.39 -1.12 8.82
N LEU A 13 -5.60 -1.80 7.68
CA LEU A 13 -4.95 -3.07 7.37
C LEU A 13 -3.43 -2.92 7.32
N LEU A 14 -2.91 -1.89 6.63
CA LEU A 14 -1.46 -1.68 6.62
C LEU A 14 -0.91 -1.37 8.02
N ALA A 15 -1.66 -0.68 8.86
CA ALA A 15 -1.27 -0.39 10.24
C ALA A 15 -1.27 -1.63 11.16
N SER A 16 -2.10 -2.64 10.88
CA SER A 16 -2.11 -3.88 11.67
C SER A 16 -0.94 -4.81 11.33
N HIS A 17 -0.36 -4.69 10.12
CA HIS A 17 0.72 -5.55 9.65
C HIS A 17 2.11 -4.88 9.66
N LEU A 18 2.19 -3.57 9.50
CA LEU A 18 3.45 -2.83 9.33
C LEU A 18 3.62 -1.74 10.40
N LYS A 19 4.86 -1.31 10.63
CA LYS A 19 5.15 -0.21 11.56
C LYS A 19 4.52 1.09 11.08
N GLY A 20 3.72 1.72 11.94
CA GLY A 20 3.06 3.00 11.68
C GLY A 20 1.62 2.99 12.18
N ASN A 21 0.90 4.08 11.95
CA ASN A 21 -0.53 4.18 12.26
C ASN A 21 -1.35 4.38 10.99
N ALA A 22 -2.67 4.17 11.09
CA ALA A 22 -3.59 4.31 9.96
C ALA A 22 -3.51 5.69 9.30
N LYS A 23 -3.30 6.78 10.07
CA LYS A 23 -3.15 8.14 9.50
C LYS A 23 -1.92 8.26 8.59
N LYS A 24 -0.78 7.69 9.00
CA LYS A 24 0.45 7.66 8.21
C LYS A 24 0.24 6.86 6.92
N TRP A 25 -0.38 5.68 7.03
CA TRP A 25 -0.66 4.82 5.88
C TRP A 25 -1.71 5.42 4.93
N TYR A 26 -2.71 6.11 5.45
CA TYR A 26 -3.68 6.83 4.63
C TYR A 26 -3.01 7.92 3.79
N GLY A 27 -2.13 8.71 4.42
CA GLY A 27 -1.30 9.70 3.71
C GLY A 27 -0.39 9.06 2.67
N PHE A 28 0.19 7.90 2.99
CA PHE A 28 0.96 7.10 2.04
C PHE A 28 0.11 6.65 0.85
N LEU A 29 -1.07 6.08 1.06
CA LEU A 29 -1.96 5.64 -0.02
C LEU A 29 -2.42 6.80 -0.91
N THR A 30 -2.62 8.00 -0.34
CA THR A 30 -2.91 9.22 -1.10
C THR A 30 -1.73 9.62 -1.99
N LYS A 31 -0.49 9.44 -1.51
CA LYS A 31 0.73 9.82 -2.22
C LYS A 31 1.22 8.74 -3.18
N ASN A 32 1.09 7.47 -2.85
CA ASN A 32 1.55 6.32 -3.65
C ASN A 32 0.80 6.25 -4.99
N SER A 33 -0.45 6.69 -5.03
CA SER A 33 -1.17 6.91 -6.30
C SER A 33 -0.61 8.05 -7.15
N ARG A 34 0.16 8.98 -6.56
CA ARG A 34 0.65 10.22 -7.19
C ARG A 34 2.17 10.29 -7.40
N HIS A 35 2.97 9.54 -6.64
CA HIS A 35 4.43 9.65 -6.64
C HIS A 35 5.12 8.28 -6.47
N HIS A 36 5.92 7.91 -7.49
CA HIS A 36 6.52 6.59 -7.68
C HIS A 36 8.00 6.47 -7.29
N ALA A 37 8.67 7.53 -6.83
CA ALA A 37 10.14 7.58 -6.93
C ALA A 37 10.96 7.08 -5.73
N ASN A 38 10.41 6.93 -4.52
CA ASN A 38 11.24 6.82 -3.30
C ASN A 38 10.94 5.60 -2.39
N GLN A 39 10.41 4.50 -2.92
CA GLN A 39 10.34 3.25 -2.15
C GLN A 39 11.50 2.34 -2.52
N SER A 40 12.25 1.91 -1.51
CA SER A 40 13.42 1.02 -1.67
C SER A 40 13.11 -0.32 -2.34
N ASN A 41 11.84 -0.74 -2.36
CA ASN A 41 11.39 -2.00 -2.98
C ASN A 41 10.63 -1.81 -4.31
N GLY A 42 10.37 -0.57 -4.75
CA GLY A 42 9.70 -0.25 -6.02
C GLY A 42 8.26 -0.79 -6.20
N TYR A 43 7.66 -1.42 -5.18
CA TYR A 43 6.39 -2.11 -5.34
C TYR A 43 5.20 -1.14 -5.42
N LYS A 44 4.38 -1.29 -6.46
CA LYS A 44 3.15 -0.52 -6.66
C LYS A 44 1.93 -1.33 -6.26
N ILE A 45 1.17 -0.82 -5.30
CA ILE A 45 -0.13 -1.40 -4.92
C ILE A 45 -1.11 -1.15 -6.06
N THR A 46 -1.75 -2.21 -6.55
CA THR A 46 -2.86 -2.08 -7.51
C THR A 46 -4.01 -1.29 -6.89
N THR A 47 -4.46 -0.26 -7.59
CA THR A 47 -5.52 0.65 -7.13
C THR A 47 -6.73 0.60 -8.06
N HIS A 48 -7.92 0.68 -7.48
CA HIS A 48 -9.19 0.83 -8.17
C HIS A 48 -9.80 2.21 -7.85
N VAL A 49 -10.68 2.70 -8.72
CA VAL A 49 -11.45 3.92 -8.47
C VAL A 49 -12.91 3.56 -8.34
N VAL A 50 -13.51 3.88 -7.20
CA VAL A 50 -14.94 3.67 -6.92
C VAL A 50 -15.51 5.01 -6.46
N ASN A 51 -16.49 5.54 -7.19
CA ASN A 51 -17.12 6.85 -6.92
C ASN A 51 -16.08 7.98 -6.76
N GLY A 52 -15.06 8.00 -7.63
CA GLY A 52 -14.00 9.01 -7.62
C GLY A 52 -12.99 8.88 -6.47
N LYS A 53 -13.10 7.85 -5.62
CA LYS A 53 -12.18 7.57 -4.51
C LYS A 53 -11.33 6.34 -4.80
N LEU A 54 -10.10 6.35 -4.30
CA LEU A 54 -9.21 5.18 -4.39
C LEU A 54 -9.73 4.06 -3.49
N ALA A 55 -9.70 2.85 -4.04
CA ALA A 55 -10.06 1.62 -3.36
C ALA A 55 -9.04 0.53 -3.68
N TYR A 56 -8.92 -0.44 -2.78
CA TYR A 56 -7.85 -1.42 -2.80
C TYR A 56 -8.41 -2.80 -2.52
N THR A 57 -7.85 -3.80 -3.18
CA THR A 57 -8.15 -5.20 -2.84
C THR A 57 -7.27 -5.63 -1.68
N GLU A 58 -7.81 -6.44 -0.78
CA GLU A 58 -7.03 -7.03 0.31
C GLU A 58 -5.77 -7.76 -0.19
N ALA A 59 -5.89 -8.55 -1.26
CA ALA A 59 -4.76 -9.28 -1.85
C ALA A 59 -3.60 -8.36 -2.26
N ALA A 60 -3.88 -7.23 -2.92
CA ALA A 60 -2.84 -6.27 -3.31
C ALA A 60 -2.15 -5.61 -2.11
N LEU A 61 -2.89 -5.38 -1.02
CA LEU A 61 -2.33 -4.83 0.22
C LEU A 61 -1.45 -5.86 0.93
N LEU A 62 -1.90 -7.12 1.02
CA LEU A 62 -1.13 -8.20 1.63
C LEU A 62 0.15 -8.51 0.84
N GLU A 63 0.11 -8.43 -0.49
CA GLU A 63 1.31 -8.58 -1.31
C GLU A 63 2.30 -7.44 -1.06
N PHE A 64 1.81 -6.21 -0.91
CA PHE A 64 2.66 -5.09 -0.49
C PHE A 64 3.27 -5.30 0.90
N VAL A 65 2.51 -5.83 1.86
CA VAL A 65 3.03 -6.21 3.19
C VAL A 65 4.15 -7.24 3.04
N ARG A 66 3.90 -8.30 2.27
CA ARG A 66 4.88 -9.36 2.01
C ARG A 66 6.18 -8.80 1.43
N VAL A 67 6.08 -7.99 0.39
CA VAL A 67 7.24 -7.35 -0.25
C VAL A 67 7.94 -6.37 0.70
N THR A 68 7.20 -5.62 1.52
CA THR A 68 7.78 -4.68 2.49
C THR A 68 8.57 -5.39 3.59
N LEU A 69 8.11 -6.57 4.03
CA LEU A 69 8.77 -7.36 5.07
C LEU A 69 9.88 -8.27 4.52
N THR A 70 9.91 -8.51 3.21
CA THR A 70 10.97 -9.30 2.58
C THR A 70 12.24 -8.46 2.51
N PRO A 71 13.38 -8.93 3.05
CA PRO A 71 14.67 -8.26 2.90
C PRO A 71 15.03 -8.16 1.41
N HIS A 72 15.12 -6.94 0.89
CA HIS A 72 15.65 -6.70 -0.44
C HIS A 72 17.17 -6.65 -0.31
N LYS A 73 17.89 -7.51 -1.05
CA LYS A 73 19.34 -7.38 -1.15
C LYS A 73 19.62 -5.99 -1.71
N GLU A 74 20.22 -5.11 -0.92
CA GLU A 74 20.85 -3.92 -1.46
C GLU A 74 21.87 -4.41 -2.50
N ILE A 75 21.65 -4.07 -3.76
CA ILE A 75 22.69 -4.24 -4.77
C ILE A 75 23.75 -3.23 -4.39
N ILE A 76 24.74 -3.68 -3.62
CA ILE A 76 25.99 -2.95 -3.40
C ILE A 76 26.59 -2.77 -4.79
N LYS A 77 26.51 -1.54 -5.31
CA LYS A 77 27.17 -1.12 -6.55
C LYS A 77 28.63 -0.86 -6.28
#